data_AF-A0A9X2DVY8-F1
#
_entry.id   AF-A0A9X2DVY8-F1
#
_cell.length_a   1.000
_cell.length_b   1.000
_cell.length_c   1.000
_cell.angle_alpha   90.00
_cell.angle_beta   90.00
_cell.angle_gamma   90.00
#
_symmetry.space_group_name_H-M   'P 1'
#
loop_
_entity.id
_entity.type
_entity.pdbx_description
1 polymer ?
#
loop_
_entity_poly.entity_id
_entity_poly.type
_entity_poly.pdbx_seq_one_letter_code
_entity_poly.pdbx_strand_id
1 'polypeptide(L)'
;MQIGGTPPLRSFWEHVGGRPTFERLVRRFYEGVREDDVLWPMYPEHDLEGAIQRLTGFLEQYWGGPTAYSQERGHPRLRMRHQPFRVNPEARDRWLLHMRVAVDELELAPADDALLWDYLERAAHAMVNTFEE
;
A
#
# COMPACT_ATOMS: atom_id res chain seq x y z
N MET A 1 22.16 38.59 -11.20
CA MET A 1 20.83 38.36 -10.60
C MET A 1 20.47 36.91 -10.84
N GLN A 2 20.72 36.06 -9.86
CA GLN A 2 20.48 34.63 -9.94
C GLN A 2 19.02 34.43 -9.52
N ILE A 3 18.13 34.16 -10.48
CA ILE A 3 16.75 33.77 -10.18
C ILE A 3 16.85 32.39 -9.52
N GLY A 4 16.72 32.36 -8.19
CA GLY A 4 16.59 31.12 -7.44
C GLY A 4 15.31 30.43 -7.88
N GLY A 5 15.45 29.36 -8.68
CA GLY A 5 14.35 28.46 -8.93
C GLY A 5 13.93 27.86 -7.59
N THR A 6 12.65 27.99 -7.25
CA THR A 6 12.05 27.24 -6.15
C THR A 6 12.48 25.77 -6.31
N PRO A 7 13.17 25.16 -5.33
CA PRO A 7 13.45 23.73 -5.43
C PRO A 7 12.12 23.00 -5.65
N PRO A 8 12.07 21.99 -6.54
CA PRO A 8 10.83 21.27 -6.76
C PRO A 8 10.29 20.78 -5.42
N LEU A 9 8.98 20.94 -5.20
CA LEU A 9 8.33 20.40 -4.01
C LEU A 9 8.64 18.91 -3.97
N ARG A 10 9.40 18.50 -2.95
CA ARG A 10 9.75 17.10 -2.70
C ARG A 10 8.46 16.28 -2.59
N SER A 11 8.36 15.17 -3.32
CA SER A 11 7.16 14.32 -3.23
C SER A 11 7.04 13.67 -1.85
N PHE A 12 5.85 13.20 -1.48
CA PHE A 12 5.70 12.45 -0.21
C PHE A 12 6.62 11.23 -0.19
N TRP A 13 6.74 10.52 -1.34
CA TRP A 13 7.66 9.40 -1.49
C TRP A 13 9.10 9.78 -1.14
N GLU A 14 9.63 10.88 -1.70
CA GLU A 14 10.99 11.35 -1.38
C GLU A 14 11.11 11.83 0.08
N HIS A 15 10.06 12.43 0.63
CA HIS A 15 10.03 12.96 1.99
C HIS A 15 10.13 11.87 3.05
N VAL A 16 9.40 10.76 2.88
CA VAL A 16 9.40 9.65 3.85
C VAL A 16 10.52 8.63 3.65
N GLY A 17 11.51 8.91 2.79
CA GLY A 17 12.69 8.06 2.60
C GLY A 17 12.65 7.12 1.39
N GLY A 18 11.65 7.27 0.51
CA GLY A 18 11.57 6.60 -0.78
C GLY A 18 11.35 5.09 -0.69
N ARG A 19 11.87 4.36 -1.68
CA ARG A 19 11.68 2.91 -1.83
C ARG A 19 11.92 2.09 -0.55
N PRO A 20 13.01 2.29 0.20
CA PRO A 20 13.25 1.53 1.43
C PRO A 20 12.09 1.58 2.43
N THR A 21 11.41 2.73 2.55
CA THR A 21 10.28 2.91 3.46
C THR A 21 9.07 2.10 2.99
N PHE A 22 8.73 2.15 1.71
CA PHE A 22 7.60 1.40 1.16
C PHE A 22 7.87 -0.12 1.11
N GLU A 23 9.10 -0.54 0.83
CA GLU A 23 9.47 -1.96 0.93
C GLU A 23 9.37 -2.48 2.37
N ARG A 24 9.83 -1.70 3.37
CA ARG A 24 9.67 -2.06 4.79
C ARG A 24 8.19 -2.19 5.16
N LEU A 25 7.38 -1.18 4.83
CA LEU A 25 5.94 -1.17 5.06
C LEU A 25 5.28 -2.43 4.49
N VAL A 26 5.50 -2.70 3.20
CA VAL A 26 4.82 -3.79 2.50
C VAL A 26 5.30 -5.15 2.99
N ARG A 27 6.59 -5.32 3.29
CA ARG A 27 7.10 -6.58 3.85
C ARG A 27 6.49 -6.87 5.22
N ARG A 28 6.44 -5.88 6.11
CA ARG A 28 5.83 -6.04 7.44
C ARG A 28 4.34 -6.34 7.36
N PHE A 29 3.63 -5.68 6.44
CA PHE A 29 2.25 -6.01 6.14
C PHE A 29 2.08 -7.49 5.73
N TYR A 30 2.90 -7.98 4.80
CA TYR A 30 2.81 -9.37 4.34
C TYR A 30 3.29 -10.41 5.37
N GLU A 31 4.16 -10.05 6.30
CA GLU A 31 4.52 -10.91 7.45
C GLU A 31 3.27 -11.20 8.30
N GLY A 32 2.48 -10.18 8.65
CA GLY A 32 1.23 -10.35 9.39
C GLY A 32 0.14 -11.08 8.60
N VAL A 33 -0.06 -10.73 7.32
CA VAL A 33 -1.03 -11.40 6.44
C VAL A 33 -0.79 -12.90 6.33
N ARG A 34 0.48 -13.33 6.37
CA ARG A 34 0.83 -14.75 6.27
C ARG A 34 0.35 -15.59 7.44
N GLU A 35 0.14 -14.96 8.59
CA GLU A 35 -0.33 -15.60 9.82
C GLU A 35 -1.85 -15.46 10.01
N ASP A 36 -2.54 -14.75 9.11
CA ASP A 36 -3.97 -14.48 9.19
C ASP A 36 -4.79 -15.52 8.42
N ASP A 37 -5.67 -16.23 9.13
CA ASP A 37 -6.48 -17.32 8.59
C ASP A 37 -7.60 -16.87 7.63
N VAL A 38 -8.00 -15.60 7.64
CA VAL A 38 -8.98 -15.05 6.68
C VAL A 38 -8.29 -14.49 5.45
N LEU A 39 -7.18 -13.80 5.61
CA LEU A 39 -6.49 -13.18 4.48
C LEU A 39 -5.64 -14.16 3.70
N TRP A 40 -4.85 -15.00 4.38
CA TRP A 40 -3.87 -15.88 3.73
C TRP A 40 -4.47 -16.76 2.61
N PRO A 41 -5.66 -17.35 2.75
CA PRO A 41 -6.29 -18.13 1.68
C PRO A 41 -6.57 -17.35 0.38
N MET A 42 -6.57 -16.01 0.42
CA MET A 42 -6.78 -15.16 -0.76
C MET A 42 -5.51 -14.95 -1.59
N TYR A 43 -4.34 -15.28 -1.06
CA TYR A 43 -3.05 -15.03 -1.70
C TYR A 43 -2.49 -16.31 -2.37
N PRO A 44 -1.82 -16.18 -3.53
CA PRO A 44 -1.16 -17.31 -4.15
C PRO A 44 0.03 -17.75 -3.27
N GLU A 45 0.04 -19.02 -2.85
CA GLU A 45 1.07 -19.58 -1.96
C GLU A 45 2.51 -19.44 -2.50
N HIS A 46 2.68 -19.30 -3.82
CA HIS A 46 3.97 -19.37 -4.50
C HIS A 46 4.53 -18.04 -5.01
N ASP A 47 3.84 -16.90 -4.83
CA ASP A 47 4.28 -15.58 -5.37
C ASP A 47 4.16 -14.44 -4.34
N LEU A 48 4.70 -14.66 -3.13
CA LEU A 48 4.72 -13.62 -2.10
C LEU A 48 5.64 -12.45 -2.49
N GLU A 49 6.82 -12.72 -3.05
CA GLU A 49 7.74 -11.67 -3.47
C GLU A 49 7.15 -10.82 -4.61
N GLY A 50 6.49 -11.43 -5.59
CA GLY A 50 5.77 -10.66 -6.61
C GLY A 50 4.63 -9.83 -6.02
N ALA A 51 3.96 -10.31 -4.97
CA ALA A 51 2.92 -9.56 -4.28
C ALA A 51 3.46 -8.34 -3.53
N ILE A 52 4.63 -8.49 -2.88
CA ILE A 52 5.38 -7.41 -2.26
C ILE A 52 5.76 -6.37 -3.31
N GLN A 53 6.42 -6.77 -4.40
CA GLN A 53 6.87 -5.83 -5.45
C GLN A 53 5.71 -5.07 -6.09
N ARG A 54 4.58 -5.73 -6.33
CA ARG A 54 3.38 -5.11 -6.89
C ARG A 54 2.77 -4.06 -5.97
N LEU A 55 2.65 -4.34 -4.67
CA LEU A 55 2.09 -3.37 -3.73
C LEU A 55 3.07 -2.23 -3.45
N THR A 56 4.37 -2.52 -3.30
CA THR A 56 5.43 -1.51 -3.18
C THR A 56 5.39 -0.55 -4.36
N GLY A 57 5.53 -1.05 -5.59
CA GLY A 57 5.56 -0.20 -6.78
C GLY A 57 4.27 0.62 -6.97
N PHE A 58 3.12 0.06 -6.59
CA PHE A 58 1.86 0.80 -6.60
C PHE A 58 1.87 1.98 -5.62
N LEU A 59 2.27 1.75 -4.36
CA LEU A 59 2.33 2.80 -3.33
C LEU A 59 3.39 3.85 -3.67
N GLU A 60 4.56 3.43 -4.16
CA GLU A 60 5.60 4.34 -4.63
C GLU A 60 5.04 5.29 -5.69
N GLN A 61 4.39 4.75 -6.71
CA GLN A 61 3.79 5.55 -7.76
C GLN A 61 2.68 6.47 -7.22
N TYR A 62 1.83 5.98 -6.32
CA TYR A 62 0.75 6.78 -5.73
C TYR A 62 1.28 8.02 -4.99
N TRP A 63 2.40 7.88 -4.28
CA TRP A 63 3.00 8.94 -3.49
C TRP A 63 4.03 9.81 -4.23
N GLY A 64 4.06 9.72 -5.56
CA GLY A 64 4.92 10.56 -6.41
C GLY A 64 6.35 10.04 -6.58
N GLY A 65 6.56 8.74 -6.40
CA GLY A 65 7.77 8.02 -6.77
C GLY A 65 7.75 7.52 -8.23
N PRO A 66 8.61 6.53 -8.56
CA PRO A 66 8.72 5.99 -9.92
C PRO A 66 7.41 5.40 -10.48
N THR A 67 7.20 5.53 -11.79
CA THR A 67 5.97 5.07 -12.48
C THR A 67 6.04 3.62 -13.00
N ALA A 68 7.00 2.82 -12.52
CA ALA A 68 7.27 1.47 -13.00
C ALA A 68 6.02 0.57 -12.94
N TYR A 69 5.22 0.68 -11.87
CA TYR A 69 4.00 -0.10 -11.71
C TYR A 69 3.03 0.05 -12.90
N SER A 70 2.73 1.27 -13.32
CA SER A 70 1.82 1.47 -14.46
C SER A 70 2.45 1.15 -15.81
N GLN A 71 3.77 1.26 -15.93
CA GLN A 71 4.48 0.85 -17.15
C GLN A 71 4.42 -0.67 -17.34
N GLU A 72 4.55 -1.44 -16.27
CA GLU A 72 4.53 -2.91 -16.29
C GLU A 72 3.12 -3.49 -16.27
N ARG A 73 2.20 -2.85 -15.53
CA ARG A 73 0.87 -3.41 -15.24
C ARG A 73 -0.27 -2.65 -15.90
N GLY A 74 0.00 -1.53 -16.57
CA GLY A 74 -1.03 -0.61 -17.05
C GLY A 74 -1.82 0.06 -15.92
N HIS A 75 -2.97 0.64 -16.28
CA HIS A 75 -3.80 1.38 -15.34
C HIS A 75 -4.17 0.56 -14.08
N PRO A 76 -4.05 1.11 -12.85
CA PRO A 76 -4.21 0.35 -11.61
C PRO A 76 -5.54 -0.42 -11.50
N ARG A 77 -6.66 0.20 -11.89
CA ARG A 77 -8.01 -0.40 -11.90
C ARG A 77 -8.28 -1.27 -10.66
N LEU A 78 -8.00 -0.73 -9.47
CA LEU A 78 -7.92 -1.51 -8.23
C LEU A 78 -9.17 -2.33 -7.97
N ARG A 79 -10.37 -1.73 -8.02
CA ARG A 79 -11.63 -2.45 -7.82
C ARG A 79 -11.80 -3.64 -8.75
N MET A 80 -11.48 -3.47 -10.05
CA MET A 80 -11.53 -4.56 -11.03
C MET A 80 -10.55 -5.69 -10.68
N ARG A 81 -9.35 -5.36 -10.17
CA ARG A 81 -8.36 -6.36 -9.74
C ARG A 81 -8.72 -7.06 -8.43
N HIS A 82 -9.58 -6.46 -7.60
CA HIS A 82 -10.06 -7.04 -6.35
C HIS A 82 -11.36 -7.85 -6.53
N GLN A 83 -12.07 -7.71 -7.64
CA GLN A 83 -13.31 -8.46 -7.94
C GLN A 83 -13.19 -9.99 -7.83
N PRO A 84 -12.08 -10.64 -8.21
CA PRO A 84 -11.96 -12.10 -8.08
C PRO A 84 -11.91 -12.63 -6.64
N PHE A 85 -11.68 -11.75 -5.65
CA PHE A 85 -11.55 -12.12 -4.24
C PHE A 85 -12.79 -11.69 -3.46
N ARG A 86 -13.14 -12.45 -2.42
CA ARG A 86 -14.21 -12.08 -1.49
C ARG A 86 -13.69 -11.09 -0.47
N VAL A 87 -13.80 -9.79 -0.77
CA VAL A 87 -13.39 -8.73 0.15
C VAL A 87 -14.62 -8.25 0.92
N ASN A 88 -14.88 -8.90 2.06
CA ASN A 88 -15.95 -8.54 2.99
C ASN A 88 -15.43 -7.57 4.09
N PRO A 89 -16.30 -7.04 4.97
CA PRO A 89 -15.86 -6.15 6.04
C PRO A 89 -14.81 -6.76 6.98
N GLU A 90 -14.88 -8.06 7.30
CA GLU A 90 -13.89 -8.74 8.13
C GLU A 90 -12.52 -8.76 7.46
N ALA A 91 -12.44 -9.14 6.19
CA ALA A 91 -11.20 -9.13 5.42
C ALA A 91 -10.60 -7.72 5.34
N ARG A 92 -11.43 -6.68 5.16
CA ARG A 92 -10.97 -5.29 5.20
C ARG A 92 -10.37 -4.95 6.58
N ASP A 93 -11.06 -5.27 7.66
CA ASP A 93 -10.62 -4.90 9.01
C ASP A 93 -9.34 -5.63 9.41
N ARG A 94 -9.19 -6.89 9.03
CA ARG A 94 -7.95 -7.65 9.19
C ARG A 94 -6.81 -7.09 8.34
N TRP A 95 -7.10 -6.69 7.11
CA TRP A 95 -6.10 -6.04 6.25
C TRP A 95 -5.62 -4.72 6.88
N LEU A 96 -6.54 -3.92 7.41
CA LEU A 96 -6.23 -2.66 8.09
C LEU A 96 -5.44 -2.88 9.38
N LEU A 97 -5.73 -3.95 10.13
CA LEU A 97 -4.96 -4.32 11.32
C LEU A 97 -3.47 -4.52 10.97
N HIS A 98 -3.18 -5.40 10.00
CA HIS A 98 -1.79 -5.67 9.59
C HIS A 98 -1.11 -4.44 8.99
N MET A 99 -1.86 -3.64 8.23
CA MET A 99 -1.31 -2.42 7.65
C MET A 99 -1.02 -1.36 8.73
N ARG A 100 -1.86 -1.23 9.76
CA ARG A 100 -1.65 -0.28 10.87
C ARG A 100 -0.36 -0.60 11.61
N VAL A 101 -0.15 -1.88 11.96
CA VAL A 101 1.10 -2.36 12.57
C VAL A 101 2.30 -2.03 11.70
N ALA A 102 2.20 -2.28 10.39
CA ALA A 102 3.26 -2.01 9.46
C ALA A 102 3.58 -0.52 9.31
N VAL A 103 2.58 0.37 9.39
CA VAL A 103 2.79 1.82 9.40
C VAL A 103 3.39 2.28 10.74
N ASP A 104 2.95 1.74 11.87
CA ASP A 104 3.50 2.08 13.19
C ASP A 104 5.01 1.79 13.26
N GLU A 105 5.47 0.67 12.69
CA GLU A 105 6.90 0.31 12.62
C GLU A 105 7.75 1.24 11.73
N LEU A 106 7.13 2.09 10.91
CA LEU A 106 7.88 3.09 10.16
C LEU A 106 8.34 4.25 11.04
N GLU A 107 7.72 4.45 12.21
CA GLU A 107 8.02 5.53 13.16
C GLU A 107 8.01 6.91 12.48
N LEU A 108 7.04 7.13 11.58
CA LEU A 108 6.89 8.39 10.85
C LEU A 108 6.52 9.54 11.79
N ALA A 109 6.79 10.77 11.36
CA ALA A 109 6.25 11.93 12.04
C ALA A 109 4.71 11.87 12.04
N PRO A 110 4.01 12.34 13.10
CA PRO A 110 2.57 12.14 13.24
C PRO A 110 1.72 12.64 12.06
N ALA A 111 2.15 13.71 11.39
CA ALA A 111 1.46 14.24 10.22
C ALA A 111 1.62 13.34 8.98
N ASP A 112 2.80 12.75 8.80
CA ASP A 112 3.10 11.84 7.69
C ASP A 112 2.41 10.49 7.90
N ASP A 113 2.39 10.01 9.15
CA ASP A 113 1.61 8.83 9.57
C ASP A 113 0.13 9.00 9.24
N ALA A 114 -0.47 10.09 9.71
CA ALA A 114 -1.89 10.37 9.51
C ALA A 114 -2.23 10.47 8.02
N LEU A 115 -1.38 11.11 7.22
CA LEU A 115 -1.58 11.25 5.78
C LEU A 115 -1.53 9.90 5.06
N LEU A 116 -0.53 9.06 5.38
CA LEU A 116 -0.41 7.73 4.80
C LEU A 116 -1.59 6.84 5.21
N TRP A 117 -1.93 6.84 6.49
CA TRP A 117 -3.02 6.03 7.05
C TRP A 117 -4.38 6.38 6.47
N ASP A 118 -4.70 7.68 6.40
CA ASP A 118 -5.95 8.20 5.86
C ASP A 118 -6.20 7.76 4.39
N TYR A 119 -5.13 7.67 3.60
CA TYR A 119 -5.22 7.06 2.27
C TYR A 119 -5.50 5.56 2.32
N LEU A 120 -4.71 4.80 3.09
CA LEU A 120 -4.81 3.34 3.16
C LEU A 120 -6.19 2.89 3.66
N GLU A 121 -6.72 3.57 4.67
CA GLU A 121 -8.06 3.33 5.21
C GLU A 121 -9.14 3.52 4.14
N ARG A 122 -9.17 4.68 3.47
CA ARG A 122 -10.11 4.92 2.37
C ARG A 122 -9.97 3.91 1.24
N ALA A 123 -8.74 3.55 0.88
CA ALA A 123 -8.47 2.60 -0.18
C ALA A 123 -9.03 1.22 0.17
N ALA A 124 -8.80 0.74 1.40
CA ALA A 124 -9.33 -0.53 1.89
C ALA A 124 -10.87 -0.54 1.90
N HIS A 125 -11.51 0.52 2.40
CA HIS A 125 -12.96 0.66 2.35
C HIS A 125 -13.52 0.58 0.93
N ALA A 126 -12.83 1.19 -0.05
CA ALA A 126 -13.27 1.18 -1.45
C ALA A 126 -13.13 -0.19 -2.13
N MET A 127 -12.35 -1.12 -1.57
CA MET A 127 -12.14 -2.46 -2.13
C MET A 127 -13.19 -3.47 -1.69
N VAL A 128 -13.96 -3.21 -0.62
CA VAL A 128 -15.05 -4.08 -0.18
C VAL A 128 -16.03 -4.31 -1.34
N ASN A 129 -16.29 -5.58 -1.64
CA ASN A 129 -17.06 -6.00 -2.82
C ASN A 129 -18.17 -7.02 -2.52
N THR A 130 -18.24 -7.53 -1.30
CA THR A 130 -19.30 -8.43 -0.81
C THR A 130 -19.58 -8.15 0.67
N PHE A 131 -20.77 -8.52 1.14
CA PHE A 131 -21.15 -8.53 2.56
C PHE A 131 -21.42 -9.95 3.07
N GLU A 132 -21.20 -10.94 2.21
CA GLU A 132 -21.28 -12.36 2.57
C GLU A 132 -20.02 -12.79 3.33
N GLU A 133 -20.18 -13.76 4.23
CA GLU A 133 -19.09 -14.47 4.90
C GLU A 133 -18.38 -15.45 3.94
#